data_AF-A0AAD7JY88-F1
#
_entry.id   AF-A0AAD7JY88-F1
#
_cell.length_a   1.000
_cell.length_b   1.000
_cell.length_c   1.000
_cell.angle_alpha   90.00
_cell.angle_beta   90.00
_cell.angle_gamma   90.00
#
_symmetry.space_group_name_H-M   'P 1'
#
loop_
_entity.id
_entity.type
_entity.pdbx_description
1 polymer ?
#
loop_
_entity_poly.entity_id
_entity_poly.type
_entity_poly.pdbx_seq_one_letter_code
_entity_poly.pdbx_strand_id
1 'polypeptide(L)'
;MEVYDDPASERVTATFELPGVKIADLSIDVKQGTLVVLGQWLCRYPRTRQHPSVMPEVSAEDAGTPTAESSTRFFPCRELRYGYFHRRLRLSPGVNKITAKLEDRLLTVT
;
A
#
# COMPACT_ATOMS: atom_id res chain seq x y z
N MET A 1 -9.78 5.32 6.38
CA MET A 1 -11.05 4.98 5.72
C MET A 1 -12.04 5.98 6.25
N GLU A 2 -12.68 6.69 5.35
CA GLU A 2 -13.73 7.65 5.67
C GLU A 2 -14.97 7.30 4.88
N VAL A 3 -16.14 7.55 5.45
CA VAL A 3 -17.43 7.31 4.81
C VAL A 3 -18.26 8.57 5.01
N TYR A 4 -18.81 9.07 3.93
CA TYR A 4 -19.63 10.27 3.89
C TYR A 4 -20.91 9.98 3.14
N ASP A 5 -22.03 10.43 3.70
CA ASP A 5 -23.35 10.36 3.11
C ASP A 5 -23.84 11.80 2.91
N ASP A 6 -24.10 12.17 1.65
CA ASP A 6 -24.51 13.51 1.29
C ASP A 6 -26.05 13.58 1.32
N PRO A 7 -26.68 14.34 2.23
CA PRO A 7 -28.13 14.43 2.27
C PRO A 7 -28.75 15.03 0.99
N ALA A 8 -27.96 15.70 0.15
CA ALA A 8 -28.39 16.24 -1.14
C ALA A 8 -28.21 15.24 -2.31
N SER A 9 -27.64 14.06 -2.09
CA SER A 9 -27.34 13.06 -3.12
C SER A 9 -27.65 11.64 -2.64
N GLU A 10 -28.22 10.79 -3.50
CA GLU A 10 -28.53 9.38 -3.16
C GLU A 10 -27.27 8.48 -3.08
N ARG A 11 -26.07 9.07 -3.05
CA ARG A 11 -24.79 8.35 -3.11
C ARG A 11 -24.04 8.44 -1.79
N VAL A 12 -23.66 7.28 -1.29
CA VAL A 12 -22.71 7.16 -0.17
C VAL A 12 -21.31 7.03 -0.73
N THR A 13 -20.38 7.84 -0.25
CA THR A 13 -18.98 7.82 -0.68
C THR A 13 -18.10 7.23 0.41
N ALA A 14 -17.26 6.27 0.06
CA ALA A 14 -16.24 5.72 0.94
C ALA A 14 -14.84 5.92 0.35
N THR A 15 -13.90 6.42 1.16
CA THR A 15 -12.51 6.64 0.75
C THR A 15 -11.55 5.74 1.53
N PHE A 16 -10.55 5.21 0.82
CA PHE A 16 -9.48 4.39 1.38
C PHE A 16 -8.13 4.93 0.92
N GLU A 17 -7.32 5.39 1.86
CA GLU A 17 -5.93 5.73 1.60
C GLU A 17 -5.12 4.45 1.39
N LEU A 18 -4.51 4.33 0.21
CA LEU A 18 -3.78 3.16 -0.24
C LEU A 18 -2.44 3.58 -0.86
N PRO A 19 -1.48 4.04 -0.03
CA PRO A 19 -0.19 4.48 -0.55
C PRO A 19 0.55 3.30 -1.18
N GLY A 20 1.11 3.52 -2.37
CA GLY A 20 1.98 2.53 -3.02
C GLY A 20 1.29 1.23 -3.52
N VAL A 21 -0.04 1.16 -3.46
CA VAL A 21 -0.82 0.05 -4.01
C VAL A 21 -1.16 0.34 -5.47
N LYS A 22 -0.88 -0.60 -6.36
CA LYS A 22 -1.28 -0.50 -7.77
C LYS A 22 -2.70 -1.02 -7.94
N ILE A 23 -3.42 -0.53 -8.95
CA ILE A 23 -4.78 -1.00 -9.23
C ILE A 23 -4.84 -2.50 -9.55
N ALA A 24 -3.79 -3.05 -10.18
CA ALA A 24 -3.68 -4.48 -10.46
C ALA A 24 -3.54 -5.34 -9.19
N ASP A 25 -3.10 -4.75 -8.08
CA ASP A 25 -2.93 -5.41 -6.79
C ASP A 25 -4.16 -5.21 -5.87
N LEU A 26 -5.26 -4.67 -6.42
CA LEU A 26 -6.53 -4.43 -5.71
C LEU A 26 -7.62 -5.39 -6.17
N SER A 27 -8.41 -5.86 -5.21
CA SER A 27 -9.67 -6.56 -5.45
C SER A 27 -10.77 -5.86 -4.68
N ILE A 28 -11.84 -5.50 -5.39
CA ILE A 28 -13.01 -4.83 -4.84
C ILE A 28 -14.22 -5.68 -5.22
N ASP A 29 -14.98 -6.11 -4.22
CA ASP A 29 -16.12 -6.99 -4.40
C ASP A 29 -17.21 -6.70 -3.37
N VAL A 30 -18.44 -7.13 -3.63
CA VAL A 30 -19.57 -7.06 -2.70
C VAL A 30 -20.00 -8.46 -2.33
N LYS A 31 -19.82 -8.81 -1.05
CA LYS A 31 -20.22 -10.10 -0.51
C LYS A 31 -21.21 -9.91 0.61
N GLN A 32 -22.43 -10.43 0.43
CA GLN A 32 -23.48 -10.43 1.46
C GLN A 32 -23.76 -9.01 2.02
N GLY A 33 -23.94 -8.02 1.13
CA GLY A 33 -24.17 -6.62 1.51
C GLY A 33 -22.96 -5.94 2.16
N THR A 34 -21.77 -6.52 2.04
CA THR A 34 -20.51 -5.93 2.53
C THR A 34 -19.59 -5.64 1.35
N LEU A 35 -19.18 -4.39 1.20
CA LEU A 35 -18.06 -4.01 0.33
C LEU A 35 -16.77 -4.55 0.96
N VAL A 36 -16.02 -5.32 0.18
CA VAL A 36 -14.76 -5.94 0.55
C VAL A 36 -13.68 -5.36 -0.35
N VAL A 37 -12.69 -4.72 0.26
CA VAL A 37 -11.50 -4.18 -0.44
C VAL A 37 -10.28 -4.93 0.06
N LEU A 38 -9.67 -5.69 -0.83
CA LEU A 38 -8.46 -6.46 -0.57
C LEU A 38 -7.32 -5.89 -1.40
N GLY A 39 -6.10 -6.05 -0.91
CA GLY A 39 -4.93 -5.80 -1.73
C GLY A 39 -3.64 -6.11 -1.01
N GLN A 40 -2.54 -5.97 -1.74
CA GLN A 40 -1.21 -6.21 -1.21
C GLN A 40 -0.31 -4.99 -1.45
N TRP A 41 0.27 -4.48 -0.36
CA TRP A 41 1.32 -3.48 -0.45
C TRP A 41 2.68 -4.13 -0.26
N LEU A 42 3.41 -4.30 -1.36
CA LEU A 42 4.74 -4.89 -1.33
C LEU A 42 5.78 -3.92 -0.75
N CYS A 43 6.55 -4.38 0.23
CA CYS A 43 7.77 -3.68 0.64
C CYS A 43 8.80 -3.81 -0.47
N ARG A 44 9.14 -2.70 -1.14
CA ARG A 44 10.15 -2.67 -2.22
C ARG A 44 11.58 -2.81 -1.70
N TYR A 45 11.77 -2.79 -0.38
CA TYR A 45 13.07 -2.84 0.26
C TYR A 45 13.10 -4.02 1.24
N PRO A 46 13.64 -5.18 0.85
CA PRO A 46 13.76 -6.30 1.78
C PRO A 46 14.56 -5.90 3.02
N ARG A 47 14.25 -6.52 4.15
CA ARG A 47 15.02 -6.36 5.38
C ARG A 47 16.35 -7.10 5.17
N THR A 48 17.45 -6.39 4.97
CA THR A 48 18.74 -6.96 5.33
C THR A 48 18.81 -7.01 6.85
N ARG A 49 18.67 -8.21 7.43
CA ARG A 49 19.10 -8.47 8.80
C ARG A 49 20.62 -8.50 8.80
N GLN A 50 21.26 -7.35 8.69
CA GLN A 50 22.64 -7.21 9.10
C GLN A 50 22.69 -6.04 10.08
N HIS A 51 22.82 -6.44 11.34
CA HIS A 51 23.35 -5.58 12.37
C HIS A 51 24.71 -5.07 11.86
N PRO A 52 25.00 -3.75 11.84
CA PRO A 52 26.35 -3.28 11.61
C PRO A 52 27.14 -3.61 12.88
N SER A 53 27.75 -4.80 12.92
CA SER A 53 28.78 -5.14 13.88
C SER A 53 30.09 -5.35 13.15
N VAL A 54 30.51 -4.40 12.31
CA VAL A 54 31.88 -4.33 11.82
C VAL A 54 32.24 -2.86 11.69
N MET A 55 33.16 -2.42 12.56
CA MET A 55 33.90 -1.16 12.41
C MET A 55 34.64 -1.20 11.06
N PRO A 56 34.73 -0.09 10.32
CA PRO A 56 35.46 -0.11 9.05
C PRO A 56 36.97 -0.25 9.33
N GLU A 57 37.50 -1.46 9.10
CA GLU A 57 38.94 -1.65 8.92
C GLU A 57 39.32 -1.07 7.56
N VAL A 58 40.08 0.01 7.61
CA VAL A 58 40.71 0.64 6.46
C VAL A 58 41.79 -0.29 5.91
N SER A 59 41.57 -0.82 4.71
CA SER A 59 42.63 -1.44 3.92
C SER A 59 42.58 -0.84 2.52
N ALA A 60 43.68 -0.19 2.17
CA ALA A 60 43.88 0.52 0.91
C ALA A 60 43.93 -0.45 -0.29
N GLU A 61 43.75 0.18 -1.46
CA GLU A 61 44.30 -0.14 -2.79
C GLU A 61 43.92 -1.46 -3.49
N ASP A 62 43.07 -1.38 -4.54
CA ASP A 62 43.40 -1.87 -5.91
C ASP A 62 42.34 -1.42 -6.94
N ALA A 63 42.78 -1.22 -8.18
CA ALA A 63 42.06 -0.61 -9.29
C ALA A 63 41.18 -1.59 -10.09
N GLY A 64 40.01 -1.10 -10.53
CA GLY A 64 39.43 -1.46 -11.84
C GLY A 64 38.32 -2.52 -11.87
N THR A 65 37.06 -2.10 -11.69
CA THR A 65 35.87 -2.56 -12.46
C THR A 65 34.63 -1.82 -11.94
N PRO A 66 33.74 -1.23 -12.78
CA PRO A 66 32.46 -0.75 -12.31
C PRO A 66 31.51 -1.95 -12.20
N THR A 67 31.80 -2.84 -11.25
CA THR A 67 30.84 -3.87 -10.86
C THR A 67 29.68 -3.12 -10.24
N ALA A 68 28.48 -3.19 -10.84
CA ALA A 68 27.29 -2.51 -10.36
C ALA A 68 27.07 -2.86 -8.88
N GLU A 69 27.56 -1.99 -8.01
CA GLU A 69 27.46 -2.14 -6.57
C GLU A 69 25.98 -2.14 -6.26
N SER A 70 25.46 -3.32 -5.92
CA SER A 70 24.15 -3.47 -5.32
C SER A 70 24.21 -2.78 -3.96
N SER A 71 24.08 -1.45 -3.99
CA SER A 71 24.02 -0.58 -2.83
C SER A 71 22.87 -1.09 -1.98
N THR A 72 23.19 -1.88 -0.97
CA THR A 72 22.20 -2.45 -0.06
C THR A 72 21.69 -1.29 0.76
N ARG A 73 20.59 -0.68 0.32
CA ARG A 73 20.04 0.52 0.97
C ARG A 73 19.52 0.14 2.35
N PHE A 74 20.24 0.56 3.38
CA PHE A 74 19.81 0.45 4.77
C PHE A 74 18.83 1.57 5.08
N PHE A 75 17.67 1.22 5.66
CA PHE A 75 16.64 2.18 6.06
C PHE A 75 16.61 2.22 7.58
N PRO A 76 17.13 3.28 8.22
CA PRO A 76 17.18 3.38 9.68
C PRO A 76 15.77 3.45 10.31
N CYS A 77 14.81 4.04 9.60
CA CYS A 77 13.40 4.10 10.00
C CYS A 77 12.50 3.43 8.95
N ARG A 78 11.54 2.63 9.41
CA ARG A 78 10.54 1.94 8.57
C ARG A 78 9.16 1.99 9.24
N GLU A 79 8.43 3.05 8.98
CA GLU A 79 7.12 3.32 9.62
C GLU A 79 5.94 2.89 8.75
N LEU A 80 6.15 2.79 7.43
CA LEU A 80 5.12 2.34 6.50
C LEU A 80 4.73 0.88 6.77
N ARG A 81 3.43 0.64 6.86
CA ARG A 81 2.85 -0.70 7.02
C ARG A 81 2.71 -1.35 5.65
N TYR A 82 3.50 -2.38 5.41
CA TYR A 82 3.42 -3.22 4.21
C TYR A 82 2.67 -4.51 4.49
N GLY A 83 2.30 -5.22 3.44
CA GLY A 83 1.66 -6.53 3.51
C GLY A 83 0.26 -6.54 2.91
N TYR A 84 -0.45 -7.64 3.16
CA TYR A 84 -1.82 -7.80 2.74
C TYR A 84 -2.75 -6.97 3.64
N PHE A 85 -3.74 -6.31 3.03
CA PHE A 85 -4.79 -5.61 3.75
C PHE A 85 -6.17 -6.09 3.31
N HIS A 86 -7.10 -6.00 4.26
CA HIS A 86 -8.50 -6.36 4.09
C HIS A 86 -9.35 -5.31 4.81
N ARG A 87 -10.13 -4.55 4.04
CA ARG A 87 -11.10 -3.60 4.57
C ARG A 87 -12.51 -4.05 4.21
N ARG A 88 -13.44 -3.85 5.14
CA ARG A 88 -14.84 -4.24 5.00
C ARG A 88 -15.72 -3.06 5.40
N LEU A 89 -16.70 -2.75 4.57
CA LEU A 89 -17.70 -1.74 4.83
C LEU A 89 -19.09 -2.34 4.60
N ARG A 90 -19.94 -2.32 5.61
CA ARG A 90 -21.34 -2.75 5.44
C ARG A 90 -22.07 -1.70 4.62
N LEU A 91 -22.77 -2.15 3.59
CA LEU A 91 -23.58 -1.29 2.74
C LEU A 91 -24.98 -1.15 3.36
N SER A 92 -25.59 0.01 3.16
CA SER A 92 -26.99 0.22 3.49
C SER A 92 -27.88 -0.66 2.60
N PRO A 93 -29.05 -1.10 3.11
CA PRO A 93 -30.05 -1.73 2.27
C PRO A 93 -30.45 -0.80 1.13
N GLY A 94 -30.45 -1.29 -0.12
CA GLY A 94 -30.83 -0.50 -1.30
C GLY A 94 -29.68 -0.09 -2.22
N VAL A 95 -28.42 -0.26 -1.80
CA VAL A 95 -27.26 -0.04 -2.70
C VAL A 95 -27.29 -1.07 -3.83
N ASN A 96 -27.48 -0.61 -5.06
CA ASN A 96 -27.63 -1.43 -6.26
C ASN A 96 -26.49 -1.27 -7.27
N LYS A 97 -25.70 -0.20 -7.16
CA LYS A 97 -24.57 0.10 -8.04
C LYS A 97 -23.38 0.54 -7.22
N ILE A 98 -22.19 0.09 -7.62
CA ILE A 98 -20.93 0.51 -7.03
C ILE A 98 -19.96 0.86 -8.16
N THR A 99 -19.28 1.99 -7.99
CA THR A 99 -18.21 2.47 -8.85
C THR A 99 -17.00 2.74 -7.99
N ALA A 100 -15.81 2.41 -8.49
CA ALA A 100 -14.55 2.62 -7.79
C ALA A 100 -13.55 3.37 -8.68
N LYS A 101 -12.85 4.34 -8.10
CA LYS A 101 -11.78 5.10 -8.76
C LYS A 101 -10.58 5.18 -7.82
N LEU A 102 -9.39 4.85 -8.33
CA LEU A 102 -8.13 5.06 -7.62
C LEU A 102 -7.38 6.22 -8.28
N GLU A 103 -7.18 7.30 -7.54
CA GLU A 103 -6.46 8.49 -7.99
C GLU A 103 -5.67 9.05 -6.81
N ASP A 104 -4.45 9.53 -7.04
CA ASP A 104 -3.58 10.11 -6.00
C ASP A 104 -3.45 9.26 -4.71
N ARG A 105 -3.46 7.93 -4.87
CA ARG A 105 -3.39 6.93 -3.78
C ARG A 105 -4.64 6.88 -2.90
N LEU A 106 -5.72 7.52 -3.31
CA LEU A 106 -7.01 7.47 -2.66
C LEU A 106 -7.96 6.65 -3.52
N LEU A 107 -8.46 5.55 -2.96
CA LEU A 107 -9.53 4.78 -3.55
C LEU A 107 -10.86 5.38 -3.09
N THR A 108 -11.61 5.94 -4.03
CA THR A 108 -12.96 6.43 -3.81
C THR A 108 -13.96 5.43 -4.36
N VAL A 109 -14.92 5.04 -3.53
CA VAL A 109 -16.01 4.12 -3.86
C VAL A 109 -17.33 4.85 -3.67
N THR A 110 -18.20 4.80 -4.68
CA THR A 110 -19.52 5.45 -4.71
C THR A 110 -20.58 4.54 -5.30
#